data_AF-A0AAD6RZS1-F1
#
_entry.id   AF-A0AAD6RZS1-F1
#
_cell.length_a   1.000
_cell.length_b   1.000
_cell.length_c   1.000
_cell.angle_alpha   90.00
_cell.angle_beta   90.00
_cell.angle_gamma   90.00
#
_symmetry.space_group_name_H-M   'P 1'
#
loop_
_entity.id
_entity.type
_entity.pdbx_description
1 polymer ?
#
loop_
_entity_poly.entity_id
_entity_poly.type
_entity_poly.pdbx_seq_one_letter_code
_entity_poly.pdbx_strand_id
1 'polypeptide(L)' 'WTNDLSQQLVTCIVQTAIIKRVLFPPPGANASTAKGGGKTKVSAQWDLCVELLGENTKYKQAITAAKTSV' A
#
# COMPACT_ATOMS: atom_id res chain seq x y z
N TRP A 1 -4.72 -16.55 5.27
CA TRP A 1 -3.54 -16.10 4.52
C TRP A 1 -3.13 -17.25 3.60
N THR A 2 -3.03 -17.04 2.28
CA THR A 2 -2.67 -18.09 1.31
C THR A 2 -1.28 -17.82 0.71
N ASN A 3 -0.65 -18.86 0.15
CA ASN A 3 0.65 -18.70 -0.52
C ASN A 3 0.55 -17.71 -1.71
N ASP A 4 -0.50 -17.86 -2.52
CA ASP A 4 -0.81 -16.98 -3.65
C ASP A 4 -0.97 -15.50 -3.23
N LEU A 5 -1.76 -15.22 -2.18
CA LEU A 5 -1.91 -13.85 -1.66
C LEU A 5 -0.59 -13.28 -1.12
N SER A 6 0.28 -14.13 -0.56
CA SER A 6 1.60 -13.72 -0.08
C SER A 6 2.52 -13.34 -1.25
N GLN A 7 2.50 -14.10 -2.34
CA GLN A 7 3.27 -13.78 -3.55
C GLN A 7 2.75 -12.53 -4.26
N GLN A 8 1.43 -12.34 -4.31
CA GLN A 8 0.81 -11.11 -4.82
C GLN A 8 1.22 -9.90 -3.99
N LEU A 9 1.19 -10.00 -2.66
CA LEU A 9 1.65 -8.93 -1.77
C LEU A 9 3.10 -8.52 -2.06
N VAL A 10 4.01 -9.50 -2.18
CA VAL A 10 5.42 -9.23 -2.50
C VAL A 10 5.54 -8.57 -3.87
N THR A 11 4.79 -9.07 -4.87
CA THR A 11 4.76 -8.50 -6.22
C THR A 11 4.31 -7.04 -6.20
N CYS A 12 3.19 -6.72 -5.52
CA CYS A 12 2.68 -5.35 -5.37
C CYS A 12 3.71 -4.42 -4.73
N ILE A 13 4.39 -4.88 -3.66
CA ILE A 13 5.44 -4.10 -2.97
C ILE A 13 6.63 -3.83 -3.90
N VAL A 14 7.09 -4.84 -4.64
CA VAL A 14 8.30 -4.72 -5.46
C VAL A 14 8.06 -3.92 -6.73
N GLN A 15 6.91 -4.09 -7.38
CA GLN A 15 6.57 -3.44 -8.65
C GLN A 15 6.11 -1.99 -8.45
N THR A 16 5.50 -1.66 -7.31
CA THR A 16 5.06 -0.29 -7.04
C THR A 16 6.17 0.52 -6.37
N ALA A 17 6.97 1.21 -7.17
CA ALA A 17 8.14 1.96 -6.72
C ALA A 17 7.86 2.94 -5.55
N ILE A 18 6.68 3.57 -5.55
CA ILE A 18 6.24 4.48 -4.48
C ILE A 18 6.00 3.72 -3.17
N ILE A 19 5.25 2.62 -3.21
CA ILE A 19 4.98 1.78 -2.05
C ILE A 19 6.28 1.22 -1.49
N LYS A 20 7.16 0.70 -2.36
CA LYS A 20 8.49 0.22 -1.97
C LYS A 20 9.27 1.30 -1.22
N ARG A 21 9.39 2.49 -1.81
CA ARG A 21 10.19 3.58 -1.25
C ARG A 21 9.62 4.12 0.06
N VAL A 22 8.30 4.20 0.19
CA VAL A 22 7.65 4.77 1.38
C VAL A 22 7.55 3.76 2.52
N LEU A 23 7.24 2.48 2.24
CA LEU A 23 7.09 1.45 3.26
C LEU A 23 8.40 0.74 3.61
N PHE A 24 9.28 0.59 2.63
CA PHE A 24 10.55 -0.14 2.73
C PHE A 24 11.71 0.73 2.18
N PRO A 25 11.94 1.92 2.75
CA PRO A 25 13.03 2.78 2.32
C PRO A 25 14.39 2.08 2.47
N PRO A 26 15.38 2.40 1.62
CA PRO A 26 16.73 1.92 1.82
C PRO A 26 17.31 2.42 3.15
N PRO A 27 18.30 1.71 3.73
CA PRO A 27 18.95 2.15 4.96
C PRO A 27 19.41 3.60 4.88
N GLY A 28 19.11 4.39 5.90
CA GLY A 28 19.46 5.82 5.97
C GLY A 28 18.46 6.77 5.26
N ALA A 29 17.54 6.27 4.44
CA ALA A 29 16.52 7.08 3.77
C ALA A 29 15.25 7.27 4.62
N ASN A 30 15.42 7.59 5.91
CA ASN A 30 14.29 7.91 6.78
C ASN A 30 13.60 9.17 6.24
N ALA A 31 12.46 8.99 5.57
CA ALA A 31 11.64 10.10 5.11
C ALA A 31 11.11 10.85 6.33
N SER A 32 11.70 12.02 6.62
CA SER A 32 11.23 12.89 7.70
C SER A 32 9.87 13.47 7.29
N THR A 33 8.80 12.85 7.77
CA THR A 33 7.43 13.36 7.61
C THR A 33 7.12 14.48 8.60
N ALA A 34 8.03 14.81 9.52
CA ALA A 34 7.86 15.83 10.55
C ALA A 34 7.58 17.24 9.99
N LYS A 35 7.93 17.50 8.72
CA LYS A 35 7.65 18.78 8.02
C LYS A 35 6.61 18.65 6.89
N GLY A 36 5.80 17.59 6.88
CA GLY A 36 4.57 17.52 6.08
C GLY A 36 4.73 17.35 4.55
N GLY A 37 5.93 17.08 4.03
CA GLY A 37 6.18 17.06 2.57
C GLY A 37 6.02 15.72 1.85
N GLY A 38 5.76 14.60 2.56
CA GLY A 38 5.78 13.25 1.98
C GLY A 38 4.48 12.49 2.16
N LYS A 39 4.14 11.62 1.20
CA LYS A 39 3.04 10.65 1.32
C LYS A 39 3.23 9.86 2.63
N THR A 40 2.22 9.88 3.51
CA THR A 40 2.33 9.26 4.83
C THR A 40 2.43 7.74 4.70
N LYS A 41 3.09 7.08 5.65
CA LYS A 41 3.13 5.62 5.71
C LYS A 41 1.72 5.00 5.66
N VAL A 42 0.76 5.63 6.34
CA VAL A 42 -0.66 5.23 6.34
C VAL A 42 -1.25 5.27 4.93
N SER A 43 -1.03 6.35 4.19
CA SER A 43 -1.55 6.44 2.81
C SER A 43 -0.88 5.45 1.85
N ALA A 44 0.41 5.14 2.02
CA ALA A 44 1.07 4.10 1.22
C ALA A 44 0.63 2.68 1.61
N GLN A 45 0.27 2.44 2.88
CA GLN A 45 -0.38 1.19 3.31
C GLN A 45 -1.78 1.05 2.72
N TRP A 46 -2.53 2.16 2.61
CA TRP A 46 -3.82 2.16 1.93
C TRP A 46 -3.69 1.86 0.43
N ASP A 47 -2.73 2.48 -0.26
CA ASP A 47 -2.48 2.14 -1.68
C ASP A 47 -2.18 0.66 -1.84
N LEU A 48 -1.32 0.09 -0.99
CA LEU A 48 -0.98 -1.33 -1.03
C LEU A 48 -2.22 -2.22 -0.82
N CYS A 49 -3.10 -1.84 0.11
CA CYS A 49 -4.37 -2.53 0.34
C CYS A 49 -5.25 -2.50 -0.92
N VAL A 50 -5.40 -1.34 -1.54
CA VAL A 50 -6.19 -1.16 -2.76
C VAL A 50 -5.60 -1.94 -3.93
N GLU A 51 -4.28 -1.91 -4.11
CA GLU A 51 -3.58 -2.63 -5.19
C GLU A 51 -3.73 -4.14 -5.03
N LEU A 52 -3.57 -4.65 -3.81
CA LEU A 52 -3.62 -6.10 -3.53
C LEU A 52 -5.05 -6.66 -3.55
N LEU A 53 -6.02 -5.90 -3.03
CA LEU A 53 -7.35 -6.42 -2.71
C LEU A 53 -8.48 -5.75 -3.52
N GLY A 54 -8.21 -4.68 -4.27
CA GLY A 54 -9.22 -3.90 -4.96
C GLY A 54 -10.01 -4.69 -6.01
N GLU A 55 -9.36 -5.63 -6.68
CA GLU A 55 -10.01 -6.51 -7.67
C GLU A 55 -10.48 -7.85 -7.06
N ASN A 56 -10.24 -8.08 -5.77
CA ASN A 56 -10.70 -9.28 -5.11
C ASN A 56 -12.22 -9.21 -4.88
N THR A 57 -12.97 -10.15 -5.44
CA THR A 57 -14.45 -10.19 -5.35
C THR A 57 -14.98 -10.14 -3.92
N LYS A 58 -14.23 -10.65 -2.93
CA LYS A 58 -14.60 -10.63 -1.52
C LYS A 58 -14.44 -9.25 -0.87
N TYR A 59 -13.45 -8.46 -1.29
CA TYR A 59 -13.07 -7.22 -0.62
C TYR A 59 -13.37 -5.95 -1.43
N LYS A 60 -13.63 -6.09 -2.73
CA LYS A 60 -13.90 -5.00 -3.67
C LYS A 60 -15.01 -4.06 -3.21
N GLN A 61 -16.12 -4.59 -2.71
CA GLN A 61 -17.24 -3.77 -2.21
C GLN A 61 -16.83 -2.94 -0.99
N ALA A 62 -16.17 -3.55 -0.01
CA ALA A 62 -15.71 -2.85 1.19
C ALA A 62 -14.67 -1.76 0.87
N ILE A 63 -13.74 -2.04 -0.04
CA ILE A 63 -12.73 -1.07 -0.48
C ILE A 63 -13.38 0.08 -1.26
N THR A 64 -14.35 -0.22 -2.12
CA THR A 64 -15.10 0.80 -2.86
C THR A 64 -15.87 1.71 -1.90
N ALA A 65 -16.56 1.15 -0.91
CA ALA A 65 -17.24 1.94 0.12
C ALA A 65 -16.26 2.82 0.90
N ALA A 66 -15.10 2.28 1.30
CA ALA A 66 -14.08 3.03 2.02
C ALA A 66 -13.46 4.17 1.19
N LYS A 67 -13.38 4.04 -0.14
CA LYS A 67 -12.91 5.11 -1.04
C LYS A 67 -13.91 6.27 -1.15
N THR A 68 -15.21 6.01 -1.04
CA THR A 68 -16.26 7.02 -1.16
C THR A 68 -16.46 7.82 0.13
N SER A 69 -16.01 7.30 1.27
CA SER A 69 -16.16 7.92 2.59
C SER A 69 -15.07 8.94 2.95
N VAL A 70 -14.22 9.32 1.98
CA VAL A 70 -13.13 10.31 2.12
C VAL A 70 -13.44 11.50 1.22
#